data_AF-Q9GU13-F1
#
_entry.id   AF-Q9GU13-F1
#
_cell.length_a   1.000
_cell.length_b   1.000
_cell.length_c   1.000
_cell.angle_alpha   90.00
_cell.angle_beta   90.00
_cell.angle_gamma   90.00
#
_symmetry.space_group_name_H-M   'P 1'
#
loop_
_entity.id
_entity.type
_entity.pdbx_description
1 polymer ?
#
loop_
_entity_poly.entity_id
_entity_poly.type
_entity_poly.pdbx_seq_one_letter_code
_entity_poly.pdbx_strand_id
1 'polypeptide(L)'
;DPDYYEFETHTFFDDAFEISDHSDDDIQVNRFVKLLVATIDDAASEIHQTRIRLRPPKKYPTPYGGRLVWTLPGKTKFIAHLKDKDRIRHRKRWSQVMYMYYLLGHRLMELPIPVDRKDTIAENTYLLTLDGDIDFKPNAVTLLVDLMKKNKNLGAACGRIHPVGSGPMVWYQLFEYAIGHWLQKATEHMIGCVLCSPGCFSLFRGKALMDDNVMKKYTTQSDEARHYVQYDQGEDRW
;
A
#
# COMPACT_ATOMS: atom_id res chain seq x y z
N ASP A 1 -14.94 -21.74 6.30
CA ASP A 1 -13.59 -22.22 6.04
C ASP A 1 -12.62 -21.32 6.80
N PRO A 2 -11.87 -21.82 7.79
CA PRO A 2 -11.00 -21.01 8.65
C PRO A 2 -9.82 -20.33 7.92
N ASP A 3 -9.57 -20.70 6.66
CA ASP A 3 -8.51 -20.12 5.82
C ASP A 3 -9.05 -19.41 4.56
N TYR A 4 -10.32 -18.99 4.59
CA TYR A 4 -10.87 -18.15 3.53
C TYR A 4 -10.42 -16.69 3.68
N TYR A 5 -9.81 -16.16 2.63
CA TYR A 5 -9.45 -14.74 2.52
C TYR A 5 -10.00 -14.15 1.22
N GLU A 6 -10.57 -12.95 1.33
CA GLU A 6 -10.87 -12.11 0.18
C GLU A 6 -9.66 -11.22 -0.11
N PHE A 7 -9.09 -11.36 -1.32
CA PHE A 7 -7.95 -10.55 -1.76
C PHE A 7 -8.42 -9.44 -2.69
N GLU A 8 -8.12 -8.20 -2.32
CA GLU A 8 -8.27 -7.02 -3.18
C GLU A 8 -6.88 -6.38 -3.38
N THR A 9 -6.53 -6.06 -4.63
CA THR A 9 -5.27 -5.39 -4.95
C THR A 9 -5.54 -3.91 -5.20
N HIS A 10 -4.79 -3.05 -4.53
CA HIS A 10 -4.88 -1.60 -4.66
C HIS A 10 -3.54 -1.04 -5.14
N THR A 11 -3.56 -0.31 -6.26
CA THR A 11 -2.41 0.45 -6.75
C THR A 11 -2.73 1.93 -6.72
N PHE A 12 -1.73 2.74 -6.42
CA PHE A 12 -1.90 4.17 -6.24
C PHE A 12 -1.03 4.95 -7.22
N PHE A 13 -1.65 5.92 -7.90
CA PHE A 13 -0.97 6.89 -8.74
C PHE A 13 -1.01 8.26 -8.07
N ASP A 14 0.16 8.74 -7.64
CA ASP A 14 0.34 10.13 -7.22
C ASP A 14 0.39 11.01 -8.45
N ASP A 15 -0.24 12.17 -8.40
CA ASP A 15 -0.30 13.12 -9.52
C ASP A 15 -0.74 12.47 -10.84
N ALA A 16 -1.90 11.80 -10.79
CA ALA A 16 -2.40 10.96 -11.87
C ALA A 16 -3.01 11.73 -13.06
N PHE A 17 -3.08 13.06 -12.96
CA PHE A 17 -3.77 13.93 -13.90
C PHE A 17 -2.85 15.05 -14.41
N GLU A 18 -3.00 15.41 -15.67
CA GLU A 18 -2.26 16.46 -16.35
C GLU A 18 -3.18 17.25 -17.29
N ILE A 19 -2.77 18.46 -17.67
CA ILE A 19 -3.50 19.26 -18.66
C ILE A 19 -3.48 18.52 -20.00
N SER A 20 -4.59 18.58 -20.73
CA SER A 20 -4.76 17.95 -22.03
C SER A 20 -3.84 18.57 -23.07
N ASP A 21 -3.26 17.75 -23.94
CA ASP A 21 -2.43 18.21 -25.06
C ASP A 21 -3.25 19.00 -26.10
N HIS A 22 -4.58 18.95 -26.02
CA HIS A 22 -5.51 19.53 -26.99
C HIS A 22 -6.21 20.80 -26.48
N SER A 23 -6.23 21.03 -25.17
CA SER A 23 -6.95 22.13 -24.55
C SER A 23 -6.40 22.39 -23.15
N ASP A 24 -6.10 23.64 -22.85
CA ASP A 24 -5.66 24.06 -21.51
C ASP A 24 -6.79 23.96 -20.45
N ASP A 25 -8.04 23.88 -20.91
CA ASP A 25 -9.22 23.77 -20.05
C ASP A 25 -9.59 22.32 -19.68
N ASP A 26 -9.01 21.34 -20.37
CA ASP A 26 -9.31 19.92 -20.16
C ASP A 26 -8.21 19.23 -19.36
N ILE A 27 -8.62 18.37 -18.42
CA ILE A 27 -7.71 17.54 -17.63
C ILE A 27 -7.81 16.09 -18.12
N GLN A 28 -6.66 15.47 -18.37
CA GLN A 28 -6.55 14.07 -18.76
C GLN A 28 -5.72 13.28 -17.76
N VAL A 29 -5.80 11.95 -17.83
CA VAL A 29 -4.91 11.09 -17.05
C VAL A 29 -3.49 11.13 -17.62
N ASN A 30 -2.50 11.05 -16.75
CA ASN A 30 -1.10 11.13 -17.14
C ASN A 30 -0.63 9.92 -17.98
N ARG A 31 0.54 10.05 -18.59
CA ARG A 31 1.17 8.98 -19.38
C ARG A 31 1.34 7.64 -18.64
N PHE A 32 1.54 7.64 -17.33
CA PHE A 32 1.75 6.42 -16.55
C PHE A 32 0.46 5.64 -16.35
N VAL A 33 -0.66 6.34 -16.15
CA VAL A 33 -1.99 5.72 -16.11
C VAL A 33 -2.35 5.18 -17.50
N LYS A 34 -2.06 5.93 -18.57
CA LYS A 34 -2.24 5.46 -19.95
C LYS A 34 -1.43 4.18 -20.20
N LEU A 35 -0.17 4.15 -19.75
CA LEU A 35 0.71 2.99 -19.86
C LEU A 35 0.15 1.77 -19.12
N LEU A 36 -0.31 1.92 -17.87
CA LEU A 36 -0.93 0.83 -17.12
C LEU A 36 -2.12 0.23 -17.88
N VAL A 37 -3.01 1.08 -18.40
CA VAL A 37 -4.20 0.63 -19.15
C VAL A 37 -3.79 -0.13 -20.41
N ALA A 38 -2.69 0.29 -21.07
CA ALA A 38 -2.19 -0.36 -22.27
C ALA A 38 -1.49 -1.70 -21.99
N THR A 39 -0.80 -1.84 -20.86
CA THR A 39 0.03 -3.02 -20.56
C THR A 39 -0.63 -4.08 -19.69
N ILE A 40 -1.79 -3.80 -19.09
CA ILE A 40 -2.42 -4.74 -18.14
C ILE A 40 -2.79 -6.09 -18.77
N ASP A 41 -3.16 -6.12 -20.05
CA ASP A 41 -3.47 -7.35 -20.78
C ASP A 41 -2.19 -8.19 -21.02
N ASP A 42 -1.08 -7.53 -21.32
CA ASP A 42 0.22 -8.19 -21.53
C ASP A 42 0.73 -8.76 -20.21
N ALA A 43 0.67 -7.97 -19.13
CA ALA A 43 1.05 -8.41 -17.79
C ALA A 43 0.19 -9.60 -17.31
N ALA A 44 -1.12 -9.57 -17.55
CA ALA A 44 -2.00 -10.70 -17.24
C ALA A 44 -1.63 -11.93 -18.08
N SER A 45 -1.32 -11.74 -19.36
CA SER A 45 -0.96 -12.85 -20.25
C SER A 45 0.35 -13.54 -19.83
N GLU A 46 1.34 -12.75 -19.40
CA GLU A 46 2.62 -13.23 -18.94
C GLU A 46 2.50 -14.06 -17.65
N ILE A 47 1.78 -13.55 -16.65
CA ILE A 47 1.60 -14.26 -15.36
C ILE A 47 0.82 -15.57 -15.55
N HIS A 48 -0.20 -15.57 -16.40
CA HIS A 48 -1.02 -16.76 -16.63
C HIS A 48 -0.48 -17.69 -17.73
N GLN A 49 0.65 -17.34 -18.37
CA GLN A 49 1.29 -18.11 -19.44
C GLN A 49 0.30 -18.46 -20.58
N THR A 50 -0.65 -17.57 -20.86
CA THR A 50 -1.67 -17.73 -21.88
C THR A 50 -2.17 -16.36 -22.33
N ARG A 51 -2.75 -16.26 -23.52
CA ARG A 51 -3.24 -14.96 -24.02
C ARG A 51 -4.51 -14.56 -23.28
N ILE A 52 -4.41 -13.53 -22.45
CA ILE A 52 -5.52 -12.97 -21.68
C ILE A 52 -5.85 -11.59 -22.24
N ARG A 53 -7.15 -11.32 -22.37
CA ARG A 53 -7.66 -9.99 -22.70
C ARG A 53 -8.70 -9.61 -21.65
N LEU A 54 -8.36 -8.63 -20.82
CA LEU A 54 -9.23 -8.16 -19.76
C LEU A 54 -10.34 -7.27 -20.34
N ARG A 55 -11.45 -7.19 -19.61
CA ARG A 55 -12.45 -6.18 -19.92
C ARG A 55 -11.89 -4.80 -19.54
N PRO A 56 -12.23 -3.73 -20.28
CA PRO A 56 -11.88 -2.38 -19.89
C PRO A 56 -12.29 -2.07 -18.45
N PRO A 57 -11.52 -1.25 -17.72
CA PRO A 57 -11.83 -0.92 -16.33
C PRO A 57 -13.15 -0.18 -16.23
N LYS A 58 -13.88 -0.44 -15.14
CA LYS A 58 -14.94 0.46 -14.70
C LYS A 58 -14.31 1.73 -14.14
N LYS A 59 -14.78 2.89 -14.60
CA LYS A 59 -14.28 4.21 -14.20
C LYS A 59 -15.25 4.83 -13.19
N TYR A 60 -14.72 5.33 -12.08
CA TYR A 60 -15.50 6.00 -11.05
C TYR A 60 -14.87 7.36 -10.73
N PRO A 61 -15.63 8.47 -10.77
CA PRO A 61 -15.17 9.71 -10.18
C PRO A 61 -15.09 9.55 -8.66
N THR A 62 -14.09 10.16 -8.04
CA THR A 62 -13.92 10.14 -6.58
C THR A 62 -13.60 11.54 -6.07
N PRO A 63 -13.84 11.83 -4.77
CA PRO A 63 -13.48 13.13 -4.19
C PRO A 63 -12.00 13.48 -4.38
N TYR A 64 -11.13 12.47 -4.43
CA TYR A 64 -9.68 12.62 -4.61
C TYR A 64 -9.21 12.60 -6.07
N GLY A 65 -10.09 12.46 -7.05
CA GLY A 65 -9.74 12.35 -8.46
C GLY A 65 -10.57 11.26 -9.17
N GLY A 66 -9.98 10.09 -9.36
CA GLY A 66 -10.66 8.97 -10.01
C GLY A 66 -10.23 7.59 -9.52
N ARG A 67 -10.97 6.58 -9.96
CA ARG A 67 -10.66 5.18 -9.67
C ARG A 67 -10.99 4.29 -10.87
N LEU A 68 -10.07 3.41 -11.21
CA LEU A 68 -10.23 2.37 -12.23
C LEU A 68 -10.32 1.01 -11.55
N VAL A 69 -11.31 0.20 -11.94
CA VAL A 69 -11.54 -1.12 -11.35
C VAL A 69 -11.59 -2.17 -12.45
N TRP A 70 -10.66 -3.12 -12.39
CA TRP A 70 -10.66 -4.32 -13.22
C TRP A 70 -11.11 -5.53 -12.41
N THR A 71 -11.67 -6.51 -13.11
CA THR A 71 -11.87 -7.86 -12.58
C THR A 71 -10.87 -8.76 -13.29
N LEU A 72 -9.90 -9.25 -12.53
CA LEU A 72 -8.84 -10.14 -13.01
C LEU A 72 -9.34 -11.60 -13.10
N PRO A 73 -8.59 -12.49 -13.76
CA PRO A 73 -8.89 -13.92 -13.76
C PRO A 73 -8.99 -14.44 -12.31
N GLY A 74 -9.97 -15.31 -12.05
CA GLY A 74 -10.27 -15.74 -10.67
C GLY A 74 -11.21 -14.81 -9.89
N LYS A 75 -11.79 -13.79 -10.56
CA LYS A 75 -12.76 -12.82 -9.98
C LYS A 75 -12.16 -11.89 -8.91
N THR A 76 -10.84 -11.83 -8.78
CA THR A 76 -10.16 -10.86 -7.91
C THR A 76 -10.28 -9.46 -8.50
N LYS A 77 -10.32 -8.45 -7.63
CA LYS A 77 -10.40 -7.05 -8.07
C LYS A 77 -9.02 -6.42 -8.05
N PHE A 78 -8.71 -5.71 -9.13
CA PHE A 78 -7.58 -4.80 -9.20
C PHE A 78 -8.11 -3.38 -9.28
N ILE A 79 -7.71 -2.54 -8.32
CA ILE A 79 -8.26 -1.21 -8.11
C ILE A 79 -7.12 -0.20 -8.18
N ALA A 80 -7.07 0.60 -9.24
CA ALA A 80 -6.14 1.72 -9.34
C ALA A 80 -6.80 3.01 -8.84
N HIS A 81 -6.22 3.61 -7.82
CA HIS A 81 -6.59 4.90 -7.26
C HIS A 81 -5.78 6.00 -7.96
N LEU A 82 -6.48 6.94 -8.61
CA LEU A 82 -5.89 8.05 -9.33
C LEU A 82 -6.08 9.33 -8.51
N LYS A 83 -5.02 9.82 -7.88
CA LYS A 83 -5.07 11.06 -7.11
C LYS A 83 -4.85 12.26 -8.02
N ASP A 84 -5.76 13.20 -7.91
CA ASP A 84 -5.66 14.54 -8.44
C ASP A 84 -4.97 15.43 -7.40
N LYS A 85 -3.83 16.00 -7.81
CA LYS A 85 -2.98 16.82 -6.94
C LYS A 85 -3.65 18.14 -6.55
N ASP A 86 -4.60 18.62 -7.35
CA ASP A 86 -5.30 19.87 -7.11
C ASP A 86 -6.49 19.67 -6.16
N ARG A 87 -6.92 18.41 -5.95
CA ARG A 87 -8.00 18.05 -5.01
C ARG A 87 -7.49 17.59 -3.64
N ILE A 88 -6.32 16.95 -3.59
CA ILE A 88 -5.71 16.46 -2.35
C ILE A 88 -4.25 16.89 -2.26
N ARG A 89 -3.84 17.26 -1.04
CA ARG A 89 -2.47 17.65 -0.67
C ARG A 89 -1.40 16.80 -1.37
N HIS A 90 -0.42 17.48 -1.95
CA HIS A 90 0.74 16.88 -2.60
C HIS A 90 1.58 16.03 -1.65
N ARG A 91 2.43 15.15 -2.20
CA ARG A 91 3.40 14.25 -1.53
C ARG A 91 2.85 12.87 -1.14
N LYS A 92 3.80 11.93 -1.05
CA LYS A 92 3.59 10.51 -0.76
C LYS A 92 2.84 10.27 0.55
N ARG A 93 3.12 11.06 1.59
CA ARG A 93 2.45 10.94 2.89
C ARG A 93 0.93 11.12 2.80
N TRP A 94 0.48 12.14 2.07
CA TRP A 94 -0.94 12.42 1.91
C TRP A 94 -1.66 11.36 1.07
N SER A 95 -0.91 10.72 0.18
CA SER A 95 -1.38 9.55 -0.56
C SER A 95 -1.60 8.34 0.36
N GLN A 96 -0.69 8.08 1.31
CA GLN A 96 -0.87 7.05 2.35
C GLN A 96 -2.09 7.35 3.23
N VAL A 97 -2.23 8.60 3.69
CA VAL A 97 -3.38 9.04 4.50
C VAL A 97 -4.70 8.84 3.75
N MET A 98 -4.76 9.26 2.47
CA MET A 98 -5.94 9.06 1.63
C MET A 98 -6.31 7.59 1.51
N TYR A 99 -5.31 6.71 1.37
CA TYR A 99 -5.52 5.27 1.26
C TYR A 99 -6.07 4.66 2.55
N MET A 100 -5.47 4.98 3.69
CA MET A 100 -5.98 4.53 5.00
C MET A 100 -7.40 5.03 5.25
N TYR A 101 -7.71 6.28 4.88
CA TYR A 101 -9.08 6.80 4.97
C TYR A 101 -10.05 6.04 4.06
N TYR A 102 -9.64 5.73 2.82
CA TYR A 102 -10.48 4.95 1.90
C TYR A 102 -10.78 3.55 2.45
N LEU A 103 -9.76 2.82 2.94
CA LEU A 103 -9.94 1.45 3.40
C LEU A 103 -10.61 1.36 4.77
N LEU A 104 -10.14 2.13 5.75
CA LEU A 104 -10.57 1.99 7.14
C LEU A 104 -11.76 2.92 7.41
N GLY A 105 -11.74 4.14 6.89
CA GLY A 105 -12.86 5.08 7.01
C GLY A 105 -14.04 4.69 6.12
N HIS A 106 -13.88 4.84 4.81
CA HIS A 106 -14.97 4.70 3.85
C HIS A 106 -15.44 3.24 3.67
N ARG A 107 -14.52 2.28 3.52
CA ARG A 107 -14.90 0.88 3.23
C ARG A 107 -15.35 0.10 4.47
N LEU A 108 -14.91 0.49 5.67
CA LEU A 108 -15.21 -0.23 6.91
C LEU A 108 -16.08 0.60 7.86
N MET A 109 -15.67 1.82 8.22
CA MET A 109 -16.38 2.61 9.23
C MET A 109 -17.70 3.21 8.75
N GLU A 110 -17.87 3.50 7.46
CA GLU A 110 -19.15 3.99 6.92
C GLU A 110 -20.20 2.89 6.72
N LEU A 111 -19.84 1.61 6.91
CA LEU A 111 -20.80 0.52 6.78
C LEU A 111 -21.94 0.66 7.80
N PRO A 112 -23.22 0.47 7.41
CA PRO A 112 -24.37 0.54 8.31
C PRO A 112 -24.52 -0.75 9.13
N ILE A 113 -23.47 -1.11 9.87
CA ILE A 113 -23.40 -2.32 10.71
C ILE A 113 -23.04 -1.93 12.16
N PRO A 114 -23.37 -2.78 13.16
CA PRO A 114 -23.04 -2.53 14.56
C PRO A 114 -21.52 -2.36 14.79
N VAL A 115 -21.14 -1.58 15.81
CA VAL A 115 -19.74 -1.28 16.15
C VAL A 115 -18.95 -2.56 16.45
N ASP A 116 -19.50 -3.49 17.23
CA ASP A 116 -18.84 -4.76 17.55
C ASP A 116 -18.50 -5.59 16.29
N ARG A 117 -19.34 -5.48 15.25
CA ARG A 117 -19.10 -6.12 13.96
C ARG A 117 -17.98 -5.41 13.19
N LYS A 118 -17.91 -4.08 13.25
CA LYS A 118 -16.80 -3.31 12.65
C LYS A 118 -15.47 -3.68 13.30
N ASP A 119 -15.43 -3.79 14.63
CA ASP A 119 -14.23 -4.18 15.37
C ASP A 119 -13.75 -5.57 14.98
N THR A 120 -14.68 -6.52 14.86
CA THR A 120 -14.35 -7.88 14.41
C THR A 120 -13.79 -7.89 12.98
N ILE A 121 -14.34 -7.06 12.08
CA ILE A 121 -13.83 -6.95 10.71
C ILE A 121 -12.46 -6.28 10.71
N ALA A 122 -12.26 -5.19 11.47
CA ALA A 122 -10.99 -4.49 11.61
C ALA A 122 -9.87 -5.41 12.13
N GLU A 123 -10.20 -6.29 13.09
CA GLU A 123 -9.25 -7.26 13.66
C GLU A 123 -8.80 -8.30 12.62
N ASN A 124 -9.67 -8.65 11.68
CA ASN A 124 -9.42 -9.62 10.61
C ASN A 124 -9.09 -8.98 9.25
N THR A 125 -8.91 -7.66 9.21
CA THR A 125 -8.49 -6.94 8.01
C THR A 125 -6.99 -6.70 8.09
N TYR A 126 -6.27 -7.08 7.03
CA TYR A 126 -4.82 -6.90 6.94
C TYR A 126 -4.48 -6.09 5.69
N LEU A 127 -3.60 -5.10 5.85
CA LEU A 127 -3.14 -4.22 4.79
C LEU A 127 -1.69 -4.58 4.49
N LEU A 128 -1.44 -5.24 3.36
CA LEU A 128 -0.10 -5.50 2.88
C LEU A 128 0.36 -4.31 2.03
N THR A 129 1.41 -3.61 2.45
CA THR A 129 2.07 -2.57 1.66
C THR A 129 3.28 -3.16 0.95
N LEU A 130 3.41 -2.83 -0.32
CA LEU A 130 4.44 -3.33 -1.22
C LEU A 130 5.00 -2.16 -2.03
N ASP A 131 6.32 -2.13 -2.21
CA ASP A 131 6.94 -1.24 -3.19
C ASP A 131 6.83 -1.86 -4.60
N GLY A 132 6.79 -1.01 -5.62
CA GLY A 132 6.50 -1.43 -7.01
C GLY A 132 7.60 -2.26 -7.68
N ASP A 133 8.79 -2.30 -7.08
CA ASP A 133 9.97 -3.04 -7.53
C ASP A 133 10.22 -4.33 -6.72
N ILE A 134 9.24 -4.76 -5.92
CA ILE A 134 9.38 -5.90 -5.00
C ILE A 134 8.71 -7.14 -5.55
N ASP A 135 9.55 -8.16 -5.74
CA ASP A 135 9.11 -9.53 -5.99
C ASP A 135 8.99 -10.32 -4.68
N PHE A 136 7.89 -11.04 -4.54
CA PHE A 136 7.67 -11.90 -3.38
C PHE A 136 7.04 -13.24 -3.78
N LYS A 137 7.28 -14.26 -2.95
CA LYS A 137 6.68 -15.58 -3.10
C LYS A 137 5.34 -15.63 -2.35
N PRO A 138 4.30 -16.30 -2.87
CA PRO A 138 3.02 -16.43 -2.18
C PRO A 138 3.14 -16.95 -0.73
N ASN A 139 4.04 -17.91 -0.48
CA ASN A 139 4.28 -18.46 0.86
C ASN A 139 4.76 -17.42 1.88
N ALA A 140 5.41 -16.34 1.44
CA ALA A 140 5.85 -15.27 2.33
C ALA A 140 4.64 -14.50 2.91
N VAL A 141 3.60 -14.28 2.09
CA VAL A 141 2.35 -13.65 2.54
C VAL A 141 1.63 -14.55 3.54
N THR A 142 1.53 -15.86 3.24
CA THR A 142 0.94 -16.84 4.18
C THR A 142 1.64 -16.82 5.53
N LEU A 143 2.98 -16.81 5.53
CA LEU A 143 3.77 -16.76 6.77
C LEU A 143 3.50 -15.49 7.58
N LEU A 144 3.42 -14.32 6.92
CA LEU A 144 3.07 -13.07 7.61
C LEU A 144 1.67 -13.14 8.23
N VAL A 145 0.68 -13.64 7.49
CA VAL A 145 -0.69 -13.79 7.98
C VAL A 145 -0.75 -14.76 9.16
N ASP A 146 -0.03 -15.88 9.10
CA ASP A 146 0.03 -16.86 10.21
C ASP A 146 0.63 -16.26 11.48
N LEU A 147 1.67 -15.44 11.35
CA LEU A 147 2.25 -14.71 12.49
C LEU A 147 1.25 -13.71 13.08
N MET A 148 0.53 -12.98 12.23
CA MET A 148 -0.53 -12.07 12.67
C MET A 148 -1.69 -12.84 13.33
N LYS A 149 -2.05 -14.04 12.87
CA LYS A 149 -3.09 -14.87 13.51
C LYS A 149 -2.69 -15.35 14.90
N LYS A 150 -1.41 -15.69 15.10
CA LYS A 150 -0.89 -16.18 16.39
C LYS A 150 -1.01 -15.15 17.51
N ASN A 151 -0.85 -13.87 17.21
CA ASN A 151 -0.94 -12.80 18.21
C ASN A 151 -1.89 -11.69 17.75
N LYS A 152 -3.07 -11.62 18.37
CA LYS A 152 -4.09 -10.59 18.12
C LYS A 152 -3.64 -9.17 18.47
N ASN A 153 -2.67 -9.03 19.38
CA ASN A 153 -2.11 -7.74 19.78
C ASN A 153 -0.97 -7.29 18.84
N LEU A 154 -0.58 -8.12 17.86
CA LEU A 154 0.42 -7.72 16.86
C LEU A 154 -0.23 -6.76 15.85
N GLY A 155 0.29 -5.53 15.82
CA GLY A 155 -0.21 -4.46 14.96
C GLY A 155 0.40 -4.44 13.55
N ALA A 156 1.66 -4.87 13.41
CA ALA A 156 2.33 -4.96 12.11
C ALA A 156 3.40 -6.07 12.11
N ALA A 157 3.66 -6.62 10.93
CA ALA A 157 4.76 -7.55 10.68
C ALA A 157 5.48 -7.17 9.37
N CYS A 158 6.80 -7.07 9.41
CA CYS A 158 7.62 -6.75 8.23
C CYS A 158 8.38 -8.00 7.80
N GLY A 159 8.37 -8.30 6.50
CA GLY A 159 9.21 -9.37 5.96
C GLY A 159 10.67 -8.93 5.81
N ARG A 160 11.55 -9.92 5.65
CA ARG A 160 12.97 -9.67 5.35
C ARG A 160 13.14 -9.48 3.85
N ILE A 161 13.77 -8.38 3.47
CA ILE A 161 14.07 -8.04 2.08
C ILE A 161 15.50 -8.43 1.77
N HIS A 162 15.71 -8.98 0.58
CA HIS A 162 17.03 -9.36 0.08
C HIS A 162 17.23 -8.71 -1.29
N PRO A 163 18.22 -7.81 -1.44
CA PRO A 163 18.52 -7.24 -2.75
C PRO A 163 19.04 -8.34 -3.68
N VAL A 164 18.57 -8.32 -4.93
CA VAL A 164 18.94 -9.28 -5.97
C VAL A 164 19.76 -8.54 -7.03
N GLY A 165 20.88 -9.12 -7.46
CA GLY A 165 21.75 -8.53 -8.48
C GLY A 165 23.24 -8.78 -8.23
N SER A 166 24.09 -8.08 -8.96
CA SER A 166 25.56 -8.14 -8.82
C SER A 166 26.19 -6.76 -8.91
N GLY A 167 27.35 -6.59 -8.27
CA GLY A 167 28.17 -5.38 -8.34
C GLY A 167 28.31 -4.63 -7.01
N PRO A 168 29.20 -3.61 -6.96
CA PRO A 168 29.57 -2.93 -5.72
C PRO A 168 28.39 -2.25 -5.00
N MET A 169 27.42 -1.73 -5.75
CA MET A 169 26.21 -1.12 -5.19
C MET A 169 25.33 -2.15 -4.48
N VAL A 170 25.13 -3.32 -5.08
CA VAL A 170 24.35 -4.41 -4.48
C VAL A 170 25.04 -4.95 -3.23
N TRP A 171 26.38 -5.03 -3.23
CA TRP A 171 27.14 -5.42 -2.04
C TRP A 171 26.99 -4.42 -0.90
N TYR A 172 27.01 -3.13 -1.21
CA TYR A 172 26.75 -2.09 -0.22
C TYR A 172 25.33 -2.19 0.34
N GLN A 173 24.33 -2.35 -0.52
CA GLN A 173 22.94 -2.58 -0.09
C GLN A 173 22.82 -3.83 0.79
N LEU A 174 23.43 -4.95 0.41
CA LEU A 174 23.45 -6.18 1.21
C LEU A 174 24.04 -5.92 2.61
N PHE A 175 25.12 -5.14 2.68
CA PHE A 175 25.75 -4.77 3.94
C PHE A 175 24.85 -3.86 4.79
N GLU A 176 24.27 -2.81 4.22
CA GLU A 176 23.33 -1.93 4.92
C GLU A 176 22.12 -2.69 5.45
N TYR A 177 21.48 -3.53 4.62
CA TYR A 177 20.35 -4.36 5.04
C TYR A 177 20.74 -5.38 6.11
N ALA A 178 21.94 -5.96 6.05
CA ALA A 178 22.43 -6.89 7.07
C ALA A 178 22.67 -6.19 8.42
N ILE A 179 23.30 -5.01 8.39
CA ILE A 179 23.51 -4.17 9.57
C ILE A 179 22.17 -3.73 10.18
N GLY A 180 21.26 -3.20 9.36
CA GLY A 180 19.92 -2.84 9.82
C GLY A 180 19.20 -4.05 10.44
N HIS A 181 19.32 -5.22 9.84
CA HIS A 181 18.72 -6.43 10.39
C HIS A 181 19.35 -6.86 11.73
N TRP A 182 20.66 -6.79 11.89
CA TRP A 182 21.31 -7.25 13.12
C TRP A 182 21.26 -6.25 14.26
N LEU A 183 21.43 -4.96 13.96
CA LEU A 183 21.45 -3.91 14.98
C LEU A 183 20.05 -3.35 15.21
N GLN A 184 19.36 -2.91 14.15
CA GLN A 184 18.07 -2.25 14.29
C GLN A 184 16.99 -3.22 14.80
N LYS A 185 16.90 -4.45 14.27
CA LYS A 185 15.89 -5.41 14.77
C LYS A 185 16.20 -5.91 16.18
N ALA A 186 17.47 -6.04 16.56
CA ALA A 186 17.83 -6.39 17.94
C ALA A 186 17.45 -5.26 18.90
N THR A 187 17.67 -4.00 18.51
CA THR A 187 17.23 -2.83 19.27
C THR A 187 15.71 -2.73 19.34
N GLU A 188 14.99 -2.91 18.22
CA GLU A 188 13.52 -2.95 18.18
C GLU A 188 12.94 -4.05 19.08
N HIS A 189 13.58 -5.22 19.11
CA HIS A 189 13.20 -6.32 20.00
C HIS A 189 13.42 -5.96 21.47
N MET A 190 14.51 -5.26 21.82
CA MET A 190 14.74 -4.79 23.18
C MET A 190 13.77 -3.67 23.61
N ILE A 191 13.40 -2.78 22.68
CA ILE A 191 12.50 -1.65 22.94
C ILE A 191 11.02 -2.08 22.90
N GLY A 192 10.71 -3.20 22.23
CA GLY A 192 9.34 -3.69 22.05
C GLY A 192 8.54 -2.88 21.02
N CYS A 193 9.21 -2.08 20.17
CA CYS A 193 8.58 -1.21 19.17
C CYS A 193 9.37 -1.26 17.87
N VAL A 194 8.66 -1.25 16.73
CA VAL A 194 9.27 -1.15 15.41
C VAL A 194 9.60 0.32 15.14
N LEU A 195 10.87 0.63 14.92
CA LEU A 195 11.37 1.99 14.72
C LEU A 195 11.21 2.43 13.26
N CYS A 196 11.21 1.47 12.32
CA CYS A 196 10.88 1.73 10.93
C CYS A 196 10.21 0.49 10.34
N SER A 197 8.97 0.66 9.84
CA SER A 197 8.32 -0.36 9.01
C SER A 197 8.52 0.04 7.55
N PRO A 198 9.56 -0.46 6.86
CA PRO A 198 9.78 -0.11 5.47
C PRO A 198 8.55 -0.53 4.65
N GLY A 199 8.01 0.39 3.85
CA GLY A 199 6.79 0.19 3.04
C GLY A 199 6.88 -0.95 2.01
N CYS A 200 8.10 -1.46 1.81
CA CYS A 200 8.54 -2.46 0.85
C CYS A 200 7.86 -3.85 0.97
N PHE A 201 7.70 -4.40 2.18
CA PHE A 201 6.96 -5.66 2.39
C PHE A 201 6.47 -5.75 3.85
N SER A 202 5.42 -4.99 4.16
CA SER A 202 4.91 -4.82 5.53
C SER A 202 3.40 -5.08 5.60
N LEU A 203 2.98 -5.91 6.54
CA LEU A 203 1.58 -6.25 6.78
C LEU A 203 1.08 -5.58 8.05
N PHE A 204 0.07 -4.74 7.94
CA PHE A 204 -0.54 -4.01 9.06
C PHE A 204 -1.92 -4.56 9.38
N ARG A 205 -2.28 -4.62 10.67
CA ARG A 205 -3.66 -4.95 11.10
C ARG A 205 -4.52 -3.70 11.04
N GLY A 206 -5.70 -3.80 10.43
CA GLY A 206 -6.67 -2.70 10.35
C GLY A 206 -6.99 -2.11 11.73
N LYS A 207 -7.27 -2.97 12.71
CA LYS A 207 -7.51 -2.56 14.11
C LYS A 207 -6.38 -1.74 14.72
N ALA A 208 -5.12 -2.08 14.43
CA ALA A 208 -3.97 -1.34 14.95
C ALA A 208 -3.79 0.02 14.28
N LEU A 209 -4.10 0.13 12.99
CA LEU A 209 -4.10 1.42 12.28
C LEU A 209 -5.25 2.34 12.71
N MET A 210 -6.34 1.76 13.20
CA MET A 210 -7.51 2.48 13.71
C MET A 210 -7.40 2.84 15.19
N ASP A 211 -6.31 2.45 15.86
CA ASP A 211 -6.09 2.76 17.27
C ASP A 211 -5.94 4.27 17.49
N ASP A 212 -6.18 4.70 18.73
CA ASP A 212 -6.22 6.10 19.11
C ASP A 212 -4.89 6.79 18.76
N ASN A 213 -5.01 7.98 18.18
CA ASN A 213 -3.90 8.83 17.75
C ASN A 213 -3.03 8.31 16.60
N VAL A 214 -3.22 7.08 16.09
CA VAL A 214 -2.44 6.60 14.93
C VAL A 214 -2.74 7.45 13.71
N MET A 215 -3.99 7.48 13.25
CA MET A 215 -4.39 8.29 12.10
C MET A 215 -4.10 9.79 12.30
N LYS A 216 -4.27 10.29 13.53
CA LYS A 216 -3.94 11.68 13.88
C LYS A 216 -2.45 11.98 13.63
N LYS A 217 -1.57 11.08 14.04
CA LYS A 217 -0.12 11.17 13.86
C LYS A 217 0.27 11.10 12.38
N TYR A 218 -0.44 10.29 11.58
CA TYR A 218 -0.26 10.24 10.13
C TYR A 218 -0.67 11.55 9.42
N THR A 219 -1.67 12.26 9.96
CA THR A 219 -2.17 13.53 9.40
C THR A 219 -1.43 14.79 9.88
N THR A 220 -0.47 14.66 10.79
CA THR A 220 0.32 15.79 11.30
C THR A 220 1.06 16.49 10.16
N GLN A 221 0.98 17.81 10.09
CA GLN A 221 1.70 18.58 9.09
C GLN A 221 3.18 18.70 9.44
N SER A 222 4.03 18.59 8.41
CA SER A 222 5.47 18.71 8.53
C SER A 222 5.85 20.19 8.66
N ASP A 223 5.90 20.69 9.88
CA ASP A 223 6.28 22.10 10.15
C ASP A 223 7.76 22.26 10.55
N GLU A 224 8.44 21.18 10.95
CA GLU A 224 9.83 21.18 11.39
C GLU A 224 10.74 20.39 10.44
N ALA A 225 12.03 20.74 10.38
CA ALA A 225 13.01 20.04 9.53
C ALA A 225 13.05 18.53 9.77
N ARG A 226 12.88 18.07 11.02
CA ARG A 226 12.80 16.65 11.36
C ARG A 226 11.55 15.99 10.79
N HIS A 227 10.42 16.67 10.78
CA HIS A 227 9.16 16.16 10.22
C HIS A 227 9.25 15.95 8.71
N TYR A 228 9.93 16.83 7.98
CA TYR A 228 10.17 16.63 6.55
C TYR A 228 10.97 15.37 6.24
N VAL A 229 11.96 15.02 7.08
CA VAL A 229 12.75 13.79 6.90
C VAL A 229 11.94 12.55 7.29
N GLN A 230 11.17 12.62 8.38
CA GLN A 230 10.45 11.47 8.94
C GLN A 230 9.12 11.17 8.22
N TYR A 231 8.35 12.20 7.84
CA TYR A 231 6.96 12.03 7.38
C TYR A 231 6.85 12.13 5.86
N ASP A 232 7.56 13.08 5.23
CA ASP A 232 7.35 13.38 3.81
C ASP A 232 8.05 12.40 2.87
N GLN A 233 9.07 11.67 3.35
CA GLN A 233 9.72 10.58 2.60
C GLN A 233 8.83 9.33 2.49
N GLY A 234 7.76 9.22 3.29
CA GLY A 234 6.83 8.09 3.24
C GLY A 234 7.36 6.80 3.86
N GLU A 235 8.52 6.84 4.51
CA GLU A 235 9.18 5.67 5.11
C GLU A 235 8.95 5.52 6.63
N ASP A 236 8.10 6.36 7.24
CA ASP A 236 7.75 6.30 8.68
C ASP A 236 8.93 5.92 9.59
N ARG A 237 10.02 6.69 9.51
CA ARG A 237 11.21 6.51 10.34
C ARG A 237 11.01 7.19 11.70
N TRP A 238 10.95 6.42 12.79
CA TRP A 238 10.75 6.90 14.16
C TRP A 238 12.01 6.75 15.02
#